data_AF-A0A3G6PAG8-F1
#
_entry.id   AF-A0A3G6PAG8-F1
#
_cell.length_a   1.000
_cell.length_b   1.000
_cell.length_c   1.000
_cell.angle_alpha   90.00
_cell.angle_beta   90.00
_cell.angle_gamma   90.00
#
_symmetry.space_group_name_H-M   'P 1'
#
loop_
_entity.id
_entity.type
_entity.pdbx_description
1 polymer ?
#
loop_
_entity_poly.entity_id
_entity_poly.type
_entity_poly.pdbx_seq_one_letter_code
_entity_poly.pdbx_strand_id
1 'polypeptide(L)'
;MTKKLLIIALTGVSSTMAFAADLFVRNAGAGGAYSTITAAITAASDGDRIIIQPKANGEAYIENLIINKSLTFVSETNYSKYILQGGINIDLAAGRVVTITNLKAVNSINGILSTGAAVGGRTTINILNCELLGVTTTAANTTTNISGCNISGPLQISHGICTANKASFITVYSFEPETSMATSDVEVYGNISTGAIANSQPNYTFKFHNNFCEEFWIRGIKDGSSNEIMNNTVYRPAASNFYPAVIYIGLYNNSLTNTGNLAIMNNAVSFVPGQSNICIQNNHNNVNVTASYNVFTNPFVTQGNMTQSNNVGSANMNFNNTTYTVTGMNENAGNPELKYTDLDLTRNDAGHYGGSNSWVNYWPANVGNKPQINYLSTPRTISSGTLNISGSGFSK
;
A
#
# COMPACT_ATOMS: atom_id res chain seq x y z
N MET A 1 -58.02 24.98 11.83
CA MET A 1 -57.16 23.78 11.86
C MET A 1 -55.68 24.17 11.67
N THR A 2 -55.10 25.00 12.54
CA THR A 2 -53.77 25.61 12.26
C THR A 2 -52.75 25.51 13.40
N LYS A 3 -53.10 24.88 14.54
CA LYS A 3 -52.17 24.70 15.68
C LYS A 3 -51.56 23.31 15.81
N LYS A 4 -52.03 22.32 15.02
CA LYS A 4 -51.52 20.94 15.07
C LYS A 4 -50.39 20.64 14.07
N LEU A 5 -50.19 21.48 13.04
CA LEU A 5 -49.09 21.29 12.08
C LEU A 5 -47.73 21.78 12.61
N LEU A 6 -47.69 22.67 13.61
CA LEU A 6 -46.44 23.25 14.10
C LEU A 6 -45.61 22.27 14.95
N ILE A 7 -46.25 21.29 15.60
CA ILE A 7 -45.56 20.31 16.48
C ILE A 7 -44.90 19.18 15.67
N ILE A 8 -45.44 18.85 14.49
CA ILE A 8 -44.84 17.86 13.56
C ILE A 8 -43.62 18.47 12.85
N ALA A 9 -43.63 19.79 12.61
CA ALA A 9 -42.49 20.49 12.01
C ALA A 9 -41.27 20.61 12.95
N LEU A 10 -41.47 20.73 14.27
CA LEU A 10 -40.34 20.83 15.23
C LEU A 10 -39.71 19.47 15.61
N THR A 11 -40.43 18.37 15.45
CA THR A 11 -39.89 17.00 15.62
C THR A 11 -39.14 16.51 14.38
N GLY A 12 -39.34 17.13 13.21
CA GLY A 12 -38.57 16.85 12.00
C GLY A 12 -37.23 17.61 11.89
N VAL A 13 -37.04 18.69 12.66
CA VAL A 13 -35.82 19.54 12.67
C VAL A 13 -34.94 19.24 13.89
N SER A 14 -35.20 18.14 14.57
CA SER A 14 -34.26 17.47 15.48
C SER A 14 -33.75 16.21 14.80
N SER A 15 -33.26 16.34 13.56
CA SER A 15 -32.33 15.37 12.99
C SER A 15 -31.12 15.36 13.92
N THR A 16 -31.13 14.40 14.85
CA THR A 16 -30.05 14.10 15.76
C THR A 16 -28.76 14.15 14.95
N MET A 17 -27.88 15.08 15.29
CA MET A 17 -26.47 14.91 15.00
C MET A 17 -26.11 13.57 15.67
N ALA A 18 -26.14 12.48 14.91
CA ALA A 18 -25.77 11.18 15.42
C ALA A 18 -24.28 11.29 15.73
N PHE A 19 -23.97 11.42 17.02
CA PHE A 19 -22.59 11.37 17.46
C PHE A 19 -22.10 9.95 17.19
N ALA A 20 -20.90 9.82 16.63
CA ALA A 20 -20.22 8.53 16.52
C ALA A 20 -20.19 7.87 17.89
N ALA A 21 -20.82 6.70 18.01
CA ALA A 21 -20.90 5.93 19.23
C ALA A 21 -19.73 4.94 19.32
N ASP A 22 -19.38 4.59 20.56
CA ASP A 22 -18.42 3.54 20.86
C ASP A 22 -19.17 2.27 21.26
N LEU A 23 -19.04 1.23 20.44
CA LEU A 23 -19.63 -0.08 20.70
C LEU A 23 -18.53 -1.03 21.15
N PHE A 24 -18.60 -1.46 22.41
CA PHE A 24 -17.63 -2.39 22.97
C PHE A 24 -17.97 -3.83 22.63
N VAL A 25 -16.96 -4.61 22.26
CA VAL A 25 -17.05 -6.06 22.05
C VAL A 25 -16.12 -6.74 23.05
N ARG A 26 -16.68 -7.59 23.91
CA ARG A 26 -15.93 -8.32 24.93
C ARG A 26 -16.38 -9.76 25.02
N ASN A 27 -15.51 -10.61 25.58
CA ASN A 27 -15.82 -12.03 25.74
C ASN A 27 -17.13 -12.22 26.53
N ALA A 28 -18.05 -13.02 25.98
CA ALA A 28 -19.37 -13.27 26.54
C ALA A 28 -20.22 -12.01 26.87
N GLY A 29 -19.91 -10.84 26.27
CA GLY A 29 -20.64 -9.59 26.51
C GLY A 29 -20.37 -8.96 27.89
N ALA A 30 -19.21 -9.22 28.48
CA ALA A 30 -18.84 -8.73 29.81
C ALA A 30 -19.06 -7.21 29.96
N GLY A 31 -19.71 -6.81 31.06
CA GLY A 31 -19.99 -5.39 31.36
C GLY A 31 -21.06 -4.75 30.47
N GLY A 32 -21.94 -5.55 29.85
CA GLY A 32 -23.00 -5.05 28.96
C GLY A 32 -22.53 -4.80 27.52
N ALA A 33 -21.33 -5.24 27.17
CA ALA A 33 -20.78 -5.18 25.82
C ALA A 33 -21.45 -6.19 24.87
N TYR A 34 -21.22 -6.03 23.56
CA TYR A 34 -21.57 -7.05 22.59
C TYR A 34 -20.66 -8.27 22.74
N SER A 35 -21.23 -9.47 22.57
CA SER A 35 -20.47 -10.73 22.64
C SER A 35 -19.76 -11.09 21.33
N THR A 36 -20.13 -10.45 20.22
CA THR A 36 -19.57 -10.66 18.88
C THR A 36 -19.39 -9.33 18.17
N ILE A 37 -18.45 -9.28 17.22
CA ILE A 37 -18.21 -8.12 16.36
C ILE A 37 -19.40 -7.93 15.41
N THR A 38 -19.99 -9.01 14.90
CA THR A 38 -21.17 -8.98 14.02
C THR A 38 -22.38 -8.32 14.69
N ALA A 39 -22.62 -8.59 15.98
CA ALA A 39 -23.70 -7.95 16.72
C ALA A 39 -23.45 -6.44 16.88
N ALA A 40 -22.21 -6.03 17.14
CA ALA A 40 -21.84 -4.61 17.17
C ALA A 40 -22.00 -3.94 15.80
N ILE A 41 -21.58 -4.58 14.70
CA ILE A 41 -21.79 -4.05 13.33
C ILE A 41 -23.27 -3.85 13.04
N THR A 42 -24.12 -4.78 13.47
CA THR A 42 -25.57 -4.70 13.24
C THR A 42 -26.17 -3.50 13.97
N ALA A 43 -25.76 -3.27 15.22
CA ALA A 43 -26.23 -2.15 16.04
C ALA A 43 -25.63 -0.78 15.67
N ALA A 44 -24.46 -0.76 15.04
CA ALA A 44 -23.75 0.47 14.69
C ALA A 44 -24.46 1.30 13.60
N SER A 45 -24.15 2.60 13.57
CA SER A 45 -24.46 3.54 12.49
C SER A 45 -23.19 3.95 11.75
N ASP A 46 -23.33 4.64 10.60
CA ASP A 46 -22.17 5.22 9.90
C ASP A 46 -21.45 6.22 10.82
N GLY A 47 -20.13 6.09 10.91
CA GLY A 47 -19.25 6.91 11.74
C GLY A 47 -18.86 6.26 13.08
N ASP A 48 -19.53 5.20 13.50
CA ASP A 48 -19.29 4.57 14.80
C ASP A 48 -17.93 3.84 14.89
N ARG A 49 -17.48 3.65 16.13
CA ARG A 49 -16.29 2.88 16.46
C ARG A 49 -16.68 1.58 17.17
N ILE A 50 -16.10 0.48 16.74
CA ILE A 50 -16.22 -0.83 17.38
C ILE A 50 -14.90 -1.11 18.10
N ILE A 51 -14.96 -1.09 19.43
CA ILE A 51 -13.81 -1.26 20.33
C ILE A 51 -13.79 -2.71 20.81
N ILE A 52 -12.77 -3.48 20.42
CA ILE A 52 -12.75 -4.94 20.57
C ILE A 52 -11.68 -5.34 21.57
N GLN A 53 -12.09 -6.02 22.63
CA GLN A 53 -11.16 -6.58 23.61
C GLN A 53 -10.44 -7.80 23.04
N PRO A 54 -9.10 -7.83 23.00
CA PRO A 54 -8.37 -9.08 22.82
C PRO A 54 -8.76 -10.08 23.91
N LYS A 55 -9.17 -11.29 23.54
CA LYS A 55 -9.56 -12.29 24.55
C LYS A 55 -8.35 -12.66 25.40
N ALA A 56 -8.50 -12.67 26.72
CA ALA A 56 -7.41 -12.86 27.68
C ALA A 56 -6.66 -14.20 27.50
N ASN A 57 -7.33 -15.23 26.98
CA ASN A 57 -6.76 -16.54 26.70
C ASN A 57 -6.10 -16.63 25.31
N GLY A 58 -6.03 -15.54 24.54
CA GLY A 58 -5.48 -15.53 23.19
C GLY A 58 -6.38 -16.17 22.13
N GLU A 59 -7.65 -16.44 22.47
CA GLU A 59 -8.61 -17.03 21.54
C GLU A 59 -9.14 -16.01 20.53
N ALA A 60 -9.59 -16.53 19.38
CA ALA A 60 -10.21 -15.73 18.34
C ALA A 60 -11.69 -15.44 18.63
N TYR A 61 -12.19 -14.31 18.10
CA TYR A 61 -13.59 -14.17 17.74
C TYR A 61 -13.84 -15.02 16.48
N ILE A 62 -14.68 -16.05 16.58
CA ILE A 62 -14.94 -17.00 15.48
C ILE A 62 -16.22 -16.56 14.78
N GLU A 63 -16.08 -15.78 13.73
CA GLU A 63 -17.19 -15.19 12.98
C GLU A 63 -16.72 -14.65 11.62
N ASN A 64 -17.63 -14.61 10.65
CA ASN A 64 -17.38 -13.91 9.39
C ASN A 64 -17.99 -12.51 9.48
N LEU A 65 -17.24 -11.49 9.05
CA LEU A 65 -17.67 -10.11 9.10
C LEU A 65 -18.15 -9.64 7.73
N ILE A 66 -19.30 -8.96 7.71
CA ILE A 66 -19.77 -8.16 6.59
C ILE A 66 -19.82 -6.71 7.07
N ILE A 67 -18.95 -5.87 6.53
CA ILE A 67 -18.84 -4.46 6.89
C ILE A 67 -19.54 -3.65 5.80
N ASN A 68 -20.76 -3.21 6.11
CA ASN A 68 -21.65 -2.49 5.19
C ASN A 68 -21.97 -1.06 5.65
N LYS A 69 -21.14 -0.51 6.53
CA LYS A 69 -21.23 0.84 7.09
C LYS A 69 -19.83 1.45 7.17
N SER A 70 -19.76 2.77 7.29
CA SER A 70 -18.52 3.49 7.58
C SER A 70 -18.18 3.28 9.06
N LEU A 71 -17.21 2.44 9.36
CA LEU A 71 -16.91 2.00 10.73
C LEU A 71 -15.41 2.02 11.00
N THR A 72 -15.04 2.28 12.25
CA THR A 72 -13.67 2.11 12.73
C THR A 72 -13.58 0.94 13.71
N PHE A 73 -12.68 0.01 13.46
CA PHE A 73 -12.39 -1.13 14.32
C PHE A 73 -11.06 -0.90 15.01
N VAL A 74 -11.07 -0.97 16.34
CA VAL A 74 -9.88 -0.72 17.17
C VAL A 74 -9.82 -1.72 18.32
N SER A 75 -8.61 -2.09 18.71
CA SER A 75 -8.40 -2.87 19.93
C SER A 75 -8.68 -2.04 21.17
N GLU A 76 -9.36 -2.63 22.16
CA GLU A 76 -9.58 -2.01 23.47
C GLU A 76 -8.28 -1.85 24.26
N THR A 77 -7.32 -2.76 24.04
CA THR A 77 -6.04 -2.75 24.74
C THR A 77 -4.97 -2.19 23.82
N ASN A 78 -4.39 -1.06 24.21
CA ASN A 78 -3.31 -0.40 23.49
C ASN A 78 -2.23 -1.40 23.07
N TYR A 79 -1.79 -1.32 21.82
CA TYR A 79 -0.71 -2.13 21.27
C TYR A 79 -0.97 -3.64 21.20
N SER A 80 -2.16 -4.10 21.58
CA SER A 80 -2.54 -5.51 21.54
C SER A 80 -3.48 -5.74 20.38
N LYS A 81 -3.29 -6.84 19.65
CA LYS A 81 -4.18 -7.19 18.54
C LYS A 81 -5.38 -7.99 19.03
N TYR A 82 -6.57 -7.66 18.54
CA TYR A 82 -7.71 -8.59 18.66
C TYR A 82 -7.61 -9.64 17.55
N ILE A 83 -8.00 -10.88 17.87
CA ILE A 83 -7.84 -12.01 16.97
C ILE A 83 -9.21 -12.36 16.38
N LEU A 84 -9.28 -12.43 15.05
CA LEU A 84 -10.45 -12.88 14.32
C LEU A 84 -10.14 -14.17 13.56
N GLN A 85 -11.03 -15.16 13.67
CA GLN A 85 -11.05 -16.34 12.83
C GLN A 85 -12.31 -16.31 11.96
N GLY A 86 -12.11 -15.96 10.69
CA GLY A 86 -13.16 -15.88 9.68
C GLY A 86 -12.84 -14.88 8.57
N GLY A 87 -13.68 -14.84 7.54
CA GLY A 87 -13.58 -13.90 6.42
C GLY A 87 -14.01 -12.49 6.81
N ILE A 88 -13.38 -11.48 6.21
CA ILE A 88 -13.77 -10.07 6.34
C ILE A 88 -14.14 -9.55 4.96
N ASN A 89 -15.42 -9.30 4.74
CA ASN A 89 -15.94 -8.71 3.51
C ASN A 89 -16.34 -7.26 3.78
N ILE A 90 -15.80 -6.34 2.98
CA ILE A 90 -16.18 -4.93 2.99
C ILE A 90 -17.07 -4.70 1.78
N ASP A 91 -18.36 -4.47 2.04
CA ASP A 91 -19.29 -4.08 0.98
C ASP A 91 -18.94 -2.66 0.56
N LEU A 92 -18.84 -2.44 -0.74
CA LEU A 92 -18.49 -1.13 -1.30
C LEU A 92 -19.73 -0.24 -1.41
N ALA A 93 -19.55 1.05 -1.14
CA ALA A 93 -20.52 2.10 -1.39
C ALA A 93 -19.81 3.46 -1.53
N ALA A 94 -20.40 4.36 -2.32
CA ALA A 94 -19.87 5.72 -2.47
C ALA A 94 -19.82 6.45 -1.11
N GLY A 95 -18.68 7.05 -0.80
CA GLY A 95 -18.45 7.79 0.45
C GLY A 95 -18.17 6.92 1.67
N ARG A 96 -18.22 5.59 1.57
CA ARG A 96 -17.96 4.69 2.70
C ARG A 96 -16.51 4.76 3.14
N VAL A 97 -16.28 4.87 4.45
CA VAL A 97 -14.93 4.85 5.05
C VAL A 97 -14.85 3.75 6.10
N VAL A 98 -14.00 2.75 5.86
CA VAL A 98 -13.75 1.65 6.81
C VAL A 98 -12.31 1.75 7.30
N THR A 99 -12.11 1.73 8.61
CA THR A 99 -10.78 1.74 9.21
C THR A 99 -10.61 0.52 10.11
N ILE A 100 -9.60 -0.30 9.86
CA ILE A 100 -9.29 -1.50 10.65
C ILE A 100 -7.88 -1.33 11.21
N THR A 101 -7.76 -1.40 12.52
CA THR A 101 -6.47 -1.27 13.22
C THR A 101 -6.25 -2.43 14.16
N ASN A 102 -5.00 -2.87 14.34
CA ASN A 102 -4.65 -3.87 15.36
C ASN A 102 -5.41 -5.20 15.23
N LEU A 103 -5.77 -5.61 14.01
CA LEU A 103 -6.38 -6.91 13.76
C LEU A 103 -5.29 -7.97 13.57
N LYS A 104 -5.49 -9.15 14.15
CA LYS A 104 -4.81 -10.39 13.75
C LYS A 104 -5.84 -11.35 13.15
N ALA A 105 -5.81 -11.54 11.83
CA ALA A 105 -6.64 -12.52 11.15
C ALA A 105 -5.93 -13.89 11.12
N VAL A 106 -6.62 -14.93 11.58
CA VAL A 106 -6.13 -16.33 11.57
C VAL A 106 -7.14 -17.23 10.87
N ASN A 107 -6.67 -18.31 10.24
CA ASN A 107 -7.51 -19.34 9.62
C ASN A 107 -8.67 -18.79 8.74
N SER A 108 -8.43 -17.70 8.02
CA SER A 108 -9.38 -17.08 7.09
C SER A 108 -9.03 -17.52 5.66
N ILE A 109 -10.04 -18.00 4.93
CA ILE A 109 -9.83 -18.52 3.56
C ILE A 109 -9.36 -17.41 2.60
N ASN A 110 -9.80 -16.16 2.81
CA ASN A 110 -9.56 -15.07 1.86
C ASN A 110 -8.99 -13.77 2.47
N GLY A 111 -8.75 -13.71 3.78
CA GLY A 111 -8.29 -12.47 4.43
C GLY A 111 -9.33 -11.35 4.36
N ILE A 112 -8.90 -10.13 3.98
CA ILE A 112 -9.78 -8.97 3.75
C ILE A 112 -10.12 -8.86 2.27
N LEU A 113 -11.41 -8.84 1.96
CA LEU A 113 -11.94 -8.68 0.61
C LEU A 113 -12.83 -7.45 0.49
N SER A 114 -12.80 -6.77 -0.65
CA SER A 114 -13.88 -5.86 -1.04
C SER A 114 -14.89 -6.54 -1.97
N THR A 115 -16.18 -6.28 -1.75
CA THR A 115 -17.30 -6.88 -2.48
C THR A 115 -18.30 -5.83 -2.94
N GLY A 116 -19.01 -6.11 -4.04
CA GLY A 116 -19.97 -5.16 -4.62
C GLY A 116 -19.30 -4.04 -5.42
N ALA A 117 -19.98 -2.89 -5.54
CA ALA A 117 -19.51 -1.74 -6.33
C ALA A 117 -19.81 -0.41 -5.63
N ALA A 118 -18.86 0.52 -5.66
CA ALA A 118 -19.09 1.91 -5.26
C ALA A 118 -19.53 2.71 -6.50
N VAL A 119 -20.83 3.05 -6.60
CA VAL A 119 -21.40 3.80 -7.73
C VAL A 119 -21.53 5.29 -7.37
N GLY A 120 -21.01 6.18 -8.23
CA GLY A 120 -21.11 7.63 -8.03
C GLY A 120 -20.15 8.22 -6.98
N GLY A 121 -19.17 7.45 -6.54
CA GLY A 121 -18.13 7.86 -5.61
C GLY A 121 -17.17 6.71 -5.31
N ARG A 122 -16.34 6.86 -4.27
CA ARG A 122 -15.36 5.85 -3.87
C ARG A 122 -15.61 5.32 -2.46
N THR A 123 -15.16 4.10 -2.18
CA THR A 123 -14.96 3.60 -0.82
C THR A 123 -13.50 3.78 -0.42
N THR A 124 -13.25 4.25 0.80
CA THR A 124 -11.92 4.32 1.40
C THR A 124 -11.76 3.25 2.47
N ILE A 125 -10.71 2.44 2.36
CA ILE A 125 -10.37 1.37 3.29
C ILE A 125 -9.00 1.70 3.89
N ASN A 126 -8.92 1.85 5.20
CA ASN A 126 -7.68 2.07 5.93
C ASN A 126 -7.34 0.83 6.76
N ILE A 127 -6.14 0.28 6.58
CA ILE A 127 -5.70 -0.95 7.26
C ILE A 127 -4.36 -0.67 7.92
N LEU A 128 -4.31 -0.70 9.25
CA LEU A 128 -3.16 -0.21 10.01
C LEU A 128 -2.72 -1.22 11.06
N ASN A 129 -1.42 -1.49 11.14
CA ASN A 129 -0.83 -2.38 12.15
C ASN A 129 -1.50 -3.75 12.28
N CYS A 130 -1.88 -4.37 11.15
CA CYS A 130 -2.57 -5.65 11.15
C CYS A 130 -1.62 -6.82 10.85
N GLU A 131 -1.97 -8.00 11.37
CA GLU A 131 -1.42 -9.30 10.95
C GLU A 131 -2.50 -10.01 10.13
N LEU A 132 -2.26 -10.19 8.83
CA LEU A 132 -3.30 -10.61 7.89
C LEU A 132 -2.83 -11.80 7.05
N LEU A 133 -3.80 -12.57 6.56
CA LEU A 133 -3.51 -13.66 5.64
C LEU A 133 -3.42 -13.18 4.18
N GLY A 134 -4.17 -12.15 3.82
CA GLY A 134 -4.19 -11.54 2.50
C GLY A 134 -5.11 -10.32 2.49
N VAL A 135 -4.93 -9.46 1.49
CA VAL A 135 -5.77 -8.29 1.24
C VAL A 135 -6.04 -8.22 -0.26
N THR A 136 -7.31 -8.24 -0.65
CA THR A 136 -7.74 -8.09 -2.04
C THR A 136 -8.85 -7.05 -2.12
N THR A 137 -8.45 -5.81 -2.35
CA THR A 137 -9.33 -4.63 -2.50
C THR A 137 -9.19 -4.03 -3.90
N THR A 138 -9.34 -4.90 -4.90
CA THR A 138 -9.03 -4.62 -6.31
C THR A 138 -10.20 -4.10 -7.14
N ALA A 139 -11.39 -4.00 -6.54
CA ALA A 139 -12.54 -3.45 -7.23
C ALA A 139 -12.30 -1.97 -7.60
N ALA A 140 -12.84 -1.55 -8.75
CA ALA A 140 -12.84 -0.15 -9.16
C ALA A 140 -13.50 0.74 -8.09
N ASN A 141 -13.17 2.03 -8.12
CA ASN A 141 -13.65 3.05 -7.19
C ASN A 141 -13.33 2.73 -5.71
N THR A 142 -12.27 1.97 -5.46
CA THR A 142 -11.78 1.68 -4.11
C THR A 142 -10.45 2.39 -3.89
N THR A 143 -10.26 2.95 -2.71
CA THR A 143 -8.97 3.50 -2.25
C THR A 143 -8.58 2.73 -1.00
N THR A 144 -7.42 2.07 -1.03
CA THR A 144 -6.89 1.33 0.11
C THR A 144 -5.61 1.97 0.60
N ASN A 145 -5.64 2.50 1.82
CA ASN A 145 -4.46 2.98 2.52
C ASN A 145 -4.05 1.92 3.52
N ILE A 146 -2.87 1.34 3.36
CA ILE A 146 -2.41 0.24 4.19
C ILE A 146 -1.00 0.50 4.70
N SER A 147 -0.83 0.35 6.02
CA SER A 147 0.46 0.62 6.63
C SER A 147 0.82 -0.25 7.82
N GLY A 148 2.11 -0.59 7.92
CA GLY A 148 2.67 -1.31 9.06
C GLY A 148 2.10 -2.72 9.24
N CYS A 149 1.59 -3.33 8.17
CA CYS A 149 0.95 -4.63 8.23
C CYS A 149 1.93 -5.76 7.88
N ASN A 150 1.75 -6.91 8.54
CA ASN A 150 2.42 -8.16 8.19
C ASN A 150 1.41 -9.11 7.55
N ILE A 151 1.60 -9.40 6.26
CA ILE A 151 0.64 -10.09 5.42
C ILE A 151 1.31 -11.37 4.91
N SER A 152 0.82 -12.55 5.28
CA SER A 152 1.45 -13.80 4.86
C SER A 152 1.24 -14.12 3.38
N GLY A 153 0.13 -13.65 2.80
CA GLY A 153 -0.26 -13.84 1.41
C GLY A 153 -0.12 -12.54 0.59
N PRO A 154 -0.93 -12.39 -0.47
CA PRO A 154 -0.82 -11.24 -1.36
C PRO A 154 -1.48 -9.98 -0.76
N LEU A 155 -0.93 -8.83 -1.12
CA LEU A 155 -1.51 -7.51 -0.93
C LEU A 155 -1.88 -6.93 -2.30
N GLN A 156 -3.17 -6.83 -2.58
CA GLN A 156 -3.69 -6.37 -3.87
C GLN A 156 -4.67 -5.23 -3.66
N ILE A 157 -4.39 -4.07 -4.26
CA ILE A 157 -5.20 -2.84 -4.14
C ILE A 157 -5.50 -2.26 -5.51
N SER A 158 -6.65 -1.63 -5.73
CA SER A 158 -6.91 -0.92 -7.00
C SER A 158 -6.26 0.46 -7.06
N HIS A 159 -6.23 1.18 -5.94
CA HIS A 159 -5.63 2.50 -5.76
C HIS A 159 -5.32 2.76 -4.27
N GLY A 160 -4.39 3.66 -3.96
CA GLY A 160 -4.14 4.18 -2.61
C GLY A 160 -2.66 4.23 -2.22
N ILE A 161 -2.39 4.31 -0.92
CA ILE A 161 -1.04 4.41 -0.34
C ILE A 161 -0.69 3.13 0.41
N CYS A 162 0.44 2.52 0.08
CA CYS A 162 0.95 1.29 0.70
C CYS A 162 2.33 1.55 1.29
N THR A 163 2.44 1.60 2.63
CA THR A 163 3.72 1.88 3.31
C THR A 163 4.08 0.90 4.41
N ALA A 164 5.37 0.62 4.60
CA ALA A 164 5.85 -0.17 5.75
C ALA A 164 5.20 -1.56 5.90
N ASN A 165 4.72 -2.18 4.81
CA ASN A 165 4.10 -3.49 4.85
C ASN A 165 5.11 -4.59 4.51
N LYS A 166 4.89 -5.78 5.06
CA LYS A 166 5.51 -7.02 4.61
C LYS A 166 4.45 -7.90 3.96
N ALA A 167 4.66 -8.32 2.71
CA ALA A 167 3.74 -9.19 1.98
C ALA A 167 4.49 -10.20 1.09
N SER A 168 3.80 -11.25 0.64
CA SER A 168 4.38 -12.17 -0.35
C SER A 168 4.48 -11.54 -1.73
N PHE A 169 3.46 -10.78 -2.11
CA PHE A 169 3.36 -10.01 -3.35
C PHE A 169 2.61 -8.72 -3.05
N ILE A 170 3.03 -7.62 -3.68
CA ILE A 170 2.30 -6.34 -3.61
C ILE A 170 1.89 -5.97 -5.03
N THR A 171 0.60 -5.82 -5.29
CA THR A 171 0.09 -5.55 -6.63
C THR A 171 -0.93 -4.43 -6.61
N VAL A 172 -0.70 -3.43 -7.45
CA VAL A 172 -1.71 -2.44 -7.81
C VAL A 172 -2.48 -3.00 -8.99
N TYR A 173 -3.76 -3.32 -8.80
CA TYR A 173 -4.54 -4.15 -9.71
C TYR A 173 -6.01 -3.73 -9.75
N SER A 174 -6.48 -3.39 -10.95
CA SER A 174 -7.89 -3.42 -11.33
C SER A 174 -7.95 -3.63 -12.84
N PHE A 175 -8.89 -4.47 -13.29
CA PHE A 175 -9.28 -4.56 -14.69
C PHE A 175 -10.62 -3.86 -14.97
N GLU A 176 -11.32 -3.46 -13.91
CA GLU A 176 -12.59 -2.77 -14.01
C GLU A 176 -12.36 -1.26 -14.25
N PRO A 177 -13.12 -0.63 -15.16
CA PRO A 177 -13.06 0.81 -15.37
C PRO A 177 -13.42 1.60 -14.11
N GLU A 178 -12.63 2.62 -13.81
CA GLU A 178 -12.90 3.58 -12.74
C GLU A 178 -13.96 4.59 -13.22
N THR A 179 -15.12 4.64 -12.58
CA THR A 179 -16.19 5.61 -12.89
C THR A 179 -16.19 6.83 -11.98
N SER A 180 -15.39 6.80 -10.91
CA SER A 180 -15.24 7.90 -9.95
C SER A 180 -13.77 8.05 -9.57
N MET A 181 -12.97 8.58 -10.49
CA MET A 181 -11.52 8.71 -10.38
C MET A 181 -11.05 9.38 -9.08
N ALA A 182 -10.04 8.79 -8.41
CA ALA A 182 -9.28 9.50 -7.39
C ALA A 182 -8.47 10.65 -8.01
N THR A 183 -8.25 11.70 -7.23
CA THR A 183 -7.37 12.83 -7.60
C THR A 183 -5.90 12.58 -7.28
N SER A 184 -5.62 11.55 -6.48
CA SER A 184 -4.28 11.10 -6.11
C SER A 184 -3.77 10.00 -7.04
N ASP A 185 -2.46 9.80 -6.99
CA ASP A 185 -1.77 8.68 -7.62
C ASP A 185 -1.65 7.49 -6.65
N VAL A 186 -1.11 6.38 -7.15
CA VAL A 186 -0.78 5.20 -6.32
C VAL A 186 0.66 5.27 -5.84
N GLU A 187 0.87 5.08 -4.54
CA GLU A 187 2.18 5.18 -3.92
C GLU A 187 2.48 3.94 -3.08
N VAL A 188 3.56 3.21 -3.44
CA VAL A 188 4.01 1.99 -2.76
C VAL A 188 5.41 2.24 -2.25
N TYR A 189 5.52 2.66 -0.98
CA TYR A 189 6.79 3.12 -0.40
C TYR A 189 7.26 2.26 0.76
N GLY A 190 8.56 1.96 0.82
CA GLY A 190 9.14 1.41 2.03
C GLY A 190 8.60 0.02 2.39
N ASN A 191 8.14 -0.79 1.43
CA ASN A 191 7.58 -2.12 1.73
C ASN A 191 8.63 -3.22 1.57
N ILE A 192 8.38 -4.36 2.20
CA ILE A 192 9.05 -5.63 1.95
C ILE A 192 8.08 -6.52 1.16
N SER A 193 8.50 -6.96 -0.02
CA SER A 193 7.85 -8.03 -0.77
C SER A 193 8.79 -9.22 -0.88
N THR A 194 8.34 -10.43 -0.56
CA THR A 194 9.12 -11.65 -0.83
C THR A 194 8.89 -12.19 -2.24
N GLY A 195 8.36 -11.35 -3.13
CA GLY A 195 8.09 -11.63 -4.52
C GLY A 195 8.04 -10.30 -5.29
N ALA A 196 7.16 -10.22 -6.28
CA ALA A 196 7.05 -9.03 -7.12
C ALA A 196 6.35 -7.86 -6.42
N ILE A 197 6.73 -6.64 -6.81
CA ILE A 197 5.89 -5.45 -6.72
C ILE A 197 5.41 -5.12 -8.13
N ALA A 198 4.11 -5.02 -8.35
CA ALA A 198 3.55 -4.96 -9.69
C ALA A 198 2.48 -3.89 -9.86
N ASN A 199 2.39 -3.32 -11.06
CA ASN A 199 1.26 -2.49 -11.48
C ASN A 199 0.56 -3.12 -12.69
N SER A 200 -0.73 -3.45 -12.54
CA SER A 200 -1.63 -3.87 -13.63
C SER A 200 -2.81 -2.91 -13.81
N GLN A 201 -2.82 -1.80 -13.07
CA GLN A 201 -3.88 -0.78 -13.11
C GLN A 201 -3.53 0.30 -14.15
N PRO A 202 -4.39 0.52 -15.17
CA PRO A 202 -4.13 1.50 -16.23
C PRO A 202 -4.70 2.90 -15.94
N ASN A 203 -5.34 3.15 -14.80
CA ASN A 203 -6.04 4.43 -14.58
C ASN A 203 -5.26 5.46 -13.74
N TYR A 204 -4.21 5.05 -13.04
CA TYR A 204 -3.44 5.91 -12.15
C TYR A 204 -1.95 5.90 -12.51
N THR A 205 -1.29 7.01 -12.24
CA THR A 205 0.17 7.02 -12.17
C THR A 205 0.58 6.21 -10.95
N PHE A 206 1.72 5.52 -11.02
CA PHE A 206 2.29 4.83 -9.87
C PHE A 206 3.68 5.33 -9.52
N LYS A 207 4.01 5.27 -8.24
CA LYS A 207 5.34 5.50 -7.68
C LYS A 207 5.71 4.37 -6.75
N PHE A 208 6.75 3.63 -7.11
CA PHE A 208 7.31 2.54 -6.32
C PHE A 208 8.67 2.97 -5.78
N HIS A 209 8.72 3.37 -4.51
CA HIS A 209 9.93 3.91 -3.90
C HIS A 209 10.39 3.14 -2.69
N ASN A 210 11.71 3.03 -2.50
CA ASN A 210 12.26 2.58 -1.22
C ASN A 210 11.79 1.20 -0.78
N ASN A 211 11.39 0.33 -1.71
CA ASN A 211 10.95 -1.02 -1.39
C ASN A 211 12.12 -2.01 -1.44
N PHE A 212 12.01 -3.08 -0.67
CA PHE A 212 12.82 -4.29 -0.81
C PHE A 212 11.94 -5.38 -1.44
N CYS A 213 12.28 -5.84 -2.65
CA CYS A 213 11.51 -6.88 -3.35
C CYS A 213 12.39 -7.82 -4.17
N GLU A 214 11.78 -8.83 -4.80
CA GLU A 214 12.51 -9.73 -5.73
C GLU A 214 12.47 -9.25 -7.18
N GLU A 215 11.43 -8.50 -7.57
CA GLU A 215 11.24 -8.03 -8.94
C GLU A 215 10.14 -6.96 -9.07
N PHE A 216 10.09 -6.32 -10.23
CA PHE A 216 9.04 -5.38 -10.62
C PHE A 216 8.36 -5.80 -11.92
N TRP A 217 7.01 -5.80 -11.93
CA TRP A 217 6.23 -6.09 -13.13
C TRP A 217 5.27 -4.95 -13.48
N ILE A 218 5.47 -4.37 -14.66
CA ILE A 218 4.60 -3.32 -15.19
C ILE A 218 3.75 -3.92 -16.30
N ARG A 219 2.48 -4.12 -15.98
CA ARG A 219 1.43 -4.74 -16.78
C ARG A 219 0.31 -3.77 -17.15
N GLY A 220 0.25 -2.61 -16.51
CA GLY A 220 -0.63 -1.50 -16.85
C GLY A 220 0.11 -0.18 -16.78
N ILE A 221 -0.27 0.76 -17.63
CA ILE A 221 0.21 2.14 -17.59
C ILE A 221 -0.94 3.07 -17.94
N LYS A 222 -1.03 4.22 -17.26
CA LYS A 222 -2.01 5.26 -17.58
C LYS A 222 -1.57 6.07 -18.79
N ASP A 223 -2.49 6.37 -19.69
CA ASP A 223 -2.19 7.19 -20.85
C ASP A 223 -1.69 8.60 -20.43
N GLY A 224 -0.59 9.05 -21.03
CA GLY A 224 0.07 10.32 -20.70
C GLY A 224 0.72 10.40 -19.31
N SER A 225 0.85 9.29 -18.59
CA SER A 225 1.38 9.30 -17.21
C SER A 225 2.91 9.42 -17.12
N SER A 226 3.39 9.76 -15.93
CA SER A 226 4.82 9.78 -15.56
C SER A 226 5.05 8.95 -14.31
N ASN A 227 5.45 7.69 -14.49
CA ASN A 227 5.56 6.70 -13.43
C ASN A 227 6.99 6.56 -12.94
N GLU A 228 7.17 6.09 -11.70
CA GLU A 228 8.47 6.04 -11.03
C GLU A 228 8.72 4.67 -10.37
N ILE A 229 9.91 4.11 -10.61
CA ILE A 229 10.51 3.01 -9.83
C ILE A 229 11.87 3.53 -9.36
N MET A 230 11.93 4.09 -8.15
CA MET A 230 13.13 4.76 -7.65
C MET A 230 13.59 4.27 -6.28
N ASN A 231 14.91 4.28 -6.07
CA ASN A 231 15.50 3.94 -4.78
C ASN A 231 15.00 2.58 -4.26
N ASN A 232 14.80 1.57 -5.09
CA ASN A 232 14.38 0.24 -4.61
C ASN A 232 15.57 -0.71 -4.54
N THR A 233 15.52 -1.63 -3.59
CA THR A 233 16.43 -2.76 -3.53
C THR A 233 15.74 -4.00 -4.07
N VAL A 234 16.31 -4.55 -5.13
CA VAL A 234 15.80 -5.76 -5.77
C VAL A 234 16.80 -6.88 -5.54
N TYR A 235 16.42 -7.88 -4.77
CA TYR A 235 17.30 -9.01 -4.47
C TYR A 235 16.60 -10.34 -4.75
N ARG A 236 17.08 -11.05 -5.77
CA ARG A 236 16.56 -12.35 -6.18
C ARG A 236 17.65 -13.43 -6.05
N PRO A 237 17.79 -14.07 -4.87
CA PRO A 237 18.90 -14.98 -4.55
C PRO A 237 18.83 -16.33 -5.26
N ALA A 238 17.72 -16.63 -5.96
CA ALA A 238 17.52 -17.87 -6.70
C ALA A 238 17.07 -17.58 -8.12
N ALA A 239 17.44 -18.46 -9.06
CA ALA A 239 16.98 -18.35 -10.44
C ALA A 239 15.45 -18.48 -10.51
N SER A 240 14.80 -17.60 -11.29
CA SER A 240 13.36 -17.64 -11.57
C SER A 240 13.12 -17.89 -13.06
N ASN A 241 12.06 -18.65 -13.37
CA ASN A 241 11.65 -19.01 -14.73
C ASN A 241 10.47 -18.18 -15.26
N PHE A 242 9.93 -17.23 -14.48
CA PHE A 242 8.68 -16.56 -14.84
C PHE A 242 8.87 -15.42 -15.83
N TYR A 243 9.91 -14.60 -15.66
CA TYR A 243 10.22 -13.49 -16.58
C TYR A 243 11.72 -13.35 -16.82
N PRO A 244 12.10 -12.97 -18.06
CA PRO A 244 13.50 -12.77 -18.44
C PRO A 244 14.18 -11.66 -17.61
N ALA A 245 13.48 -10.58 -17.26
CA ALA A 245 14.07 -9.45 -16.55
C ALA A 245 13.57 -9.30 -15.11
N VAL A 246 14.41 -8.74 -14.23
CA VAL A 246 14.02 -8.36 -12.85
C VAL A 246 13.13 -7.12 -12.81
N ILE A 247 13.26 -6.24 -13.81
CA ILE A 247 12.30 -5.16 -14.05
C ILE A 247 11.71 -5.40 -15.43
N TYR A 248 10.46 -5.83 -15.45
CA TYR A 248 9.80 -6.28 -16.66
C TYR A 248 8.59 -5.41 -17.00
N ILE A 249 8.58 -4.87 -18.22
CA ILE A 249 7.47 -4.09 -18.77
C ILE A 249 6.84 -4.90 -19.90
N GLY A 250 5.62 -5.39 -19.64
CA GLY A 250 4.83 -6.19 -20.57
C GLY A 250 3.34 -5.91 -20.37
N LEU A 251 2.79 -4.91 -21.04
CA LEU A 251 1.42 -4.45 -20.85
C LEU A 251 0.39 -5.54 -21.20
N TYR A 252 -0.68 -5.62 -20.40
CA TYR A 252 -1.86 -6.42 -20.70
C TYR A 252 -2.74 -5.75 -21.75
N ASN A 253 -3.68 -6.54 -22.32
CA ASN A 253 -4.58 -6.13 -23.40
C ASN A 253 -5.32 -4.82 -23.13
N ASN A 254 -5.75 -4.58 -21.90
CA ASN A 254 -6.46 -3.37 -21.48
C ASN A 254 -5.57 -2.11 -21.36
N SER A 255 -4.27 -2.26 -21.59
CA SER A 255 -3.27 -1.17 -21.53
C SER A 255 -2.38 -1.13 -22.78
N LEU A 256 -2.56 -2.02 -23.77
CA LEU A 256 -1.64 -2.15 -24.91
C LEU A 256 -1.50 -0.87 -25.73
N THR A 257 -2.56 -0.06 -25.81
CA THR A 257 -2.57 1.20 -26.57
C THR A 257 -2.15 2.41 -25.75
N ASN A 258 -2.06 2.27 -24.43
CA ASN A 258 -1.75 3.39 -23.54
C ASN A 258 -0.28 3.78 -23.70
N THR A 259 -0.04 5.08 -23.76
CA THR A 259 1.29 5.67 -23.82
C THR A 259 1.68 6.23 -22.46
N GLY A 260 2.93 6.12 -22.06
CA GLY A 260 3.34 6.70 -20.78
C GLY A 260 4.84 6.68 -20.57
N ASN A 261 5.30 7.47 -19.63
CA ASN A 261 6.70 7.53 -19.25
C ASN A 261 6.92 6.68 -18.00
N LEU A 262 8.08 6.01 -17.94
CA LEU A 262 8.53 5.26 -16.78
C LEU A 262 9.99 5.59 -16.48
N ALA A 263 10.23 6.23 -15.34
CA ALA A 263 11.57 6.47 -14.82
C ALA A 263 11.98 5.34 -13.87
N ILE A 264 13.08 4.66 -14.20
CA ILE A 264 13.70 3.60 -13.38
C ILE A 264 15.05 4.12 -12.92
N MET A 265 15.16 4.52 -11.66
CA MET A 265 16.34 5.25 -11.22
C MET A 265 16.83 4.88 -9.82
N ASN A 266 18.14 4.94 -9.59
CA ASN A 266 18.75 4.75 -8.26
C ASN A 266 18.41 3.40 -7.61
N ASN A 267 18.09 2.36 -8.37
CA ASN A 267 17.79 1.05 -7.80
C ASN A 267 19.09 0.27 -7.57
N ALA A 268 19.19 -0.44 -6.46
CA ALA A 268 20.29 -1.37 -6.16
C ALA A 268 19.79 -2.81 -6.37
N VAL A 269 20.39 -3.53 -7.32
CA VAL A 269 19.82 -4.77 -7.82
C VAL A 269 20.84 -5.90 -7.87
N SER A 270 20.44 -7.08 -7.39
CA SER A 270 21.18 -8.31 -7.53
C SER A 270 20.25 -9.47 -7.80
N PHE A 271 20.59 -10.30 -8.78
CA PHE A 271 19.79 -11.47 -9.11
C PHE A 271 20.65 -12.61 -9.64
N VAL A 272 20.24 -13.84 -9.31
CA VAL A 272 20.75 -15.03 -9.99
C VAL A 272 20.07 -15.12 -11.37
N PRO A 273 20.83 -15.14 -12.47
CA PRO A 273 20.26 -15.30 -13.80
C PRO A 273 19.48 -16.62 -13.91
N GLY A 274 18.25 -16.54 -14.42
CA GLY A 274 17.45 -17.70 -14.80
C GLY A 274 17.56 -17.94 -16.29
N GLN A 275 16.46 -17.69 -17.02
CA GLN A 275 16.41 -17.81 -18.48
C GLN A 275 17.22 -16.73 -19.21
N SER A 276 17.42 -15.56 -18.60
CA SER A 276 18.26 -14.51 -19.16
C SER A 276 18.96 -13.69 -18.06
N ASN A 277 19.94 -12.90 -18.47
CA ASN A 277 20.68 -11.97 -17.61
C ASN A 277 20.22 -10.51 -17.82
N ILE A 278 18.94 -10.31 -18.18
CA ILE A 278 18.43 -8.99 -18.50
C ILE A 278 18.05 -8.25 -17.20
N CYS A 279 18.55 -7.04 -17.04
CA CYS A 279 18.23 -6.15 -15.94
C CYS A 279 16.85 -5.54 -16.12
N ILE A 280 16.64 -4.91 -17.28
CA ILE A 280 15.40 -4.19 -17.60
C ILE A 280 14.95 -4.60 -19.00
N GLN A 281 13.70 -5.02 -19.12
CA GLN A 281 13.11 -5.37 -20.41
C GLN A 281 11.85 -4.58 -20.67
N ASN A 282 11.85 -3.83 -21.78
CA ASN A 282 10.68 -3.16 -22.31
C ASN A 282 10.16 -3.87 -23.56
N ASN A 283 9.06 -4.62 -23.43
CA ASN A 283 8.43 -5.31 -24.55
C ASN A 283 7.38 -4.47 -25.29
N HIS A 284 7.25 -3.17 -24.97
CA HIS A 284 6.25 -2.30 -25.59
C HIS A 284 6.85 -0.97 -26.04
N ASN A 285 6.54 -0.58 -27.28
CA ASN A 285 6.99 0.71 -27.84
C ASN A 285 6.22 1.92 -27.28
N ASN A 286 5.09 1.68 -26.61
CA ASN A 286 4.22 2.74 -26.07
C ASN A 286 4.69 3.25 -24.69
N VAL A 287 5.58 2.51 -24.03
CA VAL A 287 6.18 2.94 -22.75
C VAL A 287 7.54 3.54 -23.04
N ASN A 288 7.68 4.84 -22.80
CA ASN A 288 8.96 5.53 -22.87
C ASN A 288 9.71 5.30 -21.55
N VAL A 289 10.67 4.37 -21.57
CA VAL A 289 11.45 4.02 -20.38
C VAL A 289 12.76 4.83 -20.35
N THR A 290 13.02 5.48 -19.23
CA THR A 290 14.32 6.08 -18.91
C THR A 290 14.92 5.35 -17.72
N ALA A 291 16.09 4.74 -17.90
CA ALA A 291 16.82 4.07 -16.84
C ALA A 291 18.11 4.80 -16.51
N SER A 292 18.27 5.30 -15.29
CA SER A 292 19.47 6.04 -14.92
C SER A 292 19.95 5.78 -13.49
N TYR A 293 21.27 5.89 -13.25
CA TYR A 293 21.86 5.73 -11.91
C TYR A 293 21.49 4.43 -11.18
N ASN A 294 21.11 3.37 -11.90
CA ASN A 294 20.87 2.07 -11.28
C ASN A 294 22.19 1.33 -11.10
N VAL A 295 22.31 0.57 -10.02
CA VAL A 295 23.51 -0.19 -9.65
C VAL A 295 23.15 -1.67 -9.61
N PHE A 296 23.84 -2.48 -10.40
CA PHE A 296 23.60 -3.92 -10.54
C PHE A 296 24.86 -4.72 -10.18
N THR A 297 24.71 -5.82 -9.43
CA THR A 297 25.82 -6.79 -9.25
C THR A 297 26.14 -7.56 -10.53
N ASN A 298 25.15 -7.68 -11.41
CA ASN A 298 25.27 -8.32 -12.71
C ASN A 298 25.74 -7.29 -13.75
N PRO A 299 26.32 -7.71 -14.89
CA PRO A 299 26.48 -6.83 -16.04
C PRO A 299 25.16 -6.14 -16.36
N PHE A 300 25.19 -4.82 -16.58
CA PHE A 300 23.97 -4.06 -16.85
C PHE A 300 23.53 -4.30 -18.30
N VAL A 301 22.46 -5.08 -18.46
CA VAL A 301 21.93 -5.49 -19.77
C VAL A 301 20.47 -5.11 -19.88
N THR A 302 20.10 -4.49 -20.99
CA THR A 302 18.72 -4.07 -21.26
C THR A 302 18.20 -4.66 -22.56
N GLN A 303 16.89 -4.82 -22.67
CA GLN A 303 16.22 -5.19 -23.91
C GLN A 303 15.02 -4.28 -24.19
N GLY A 304 14.82 -3.90 -25.46
CA GLY A 304 13.71 -3.06 -25.89
C GLY A 304 14.08 -1.58 -26.00
N ASN A 305 13.09 -0.75 -26.34
CA ASN A 305 13.30 0.68 -26.52
C ASN A 305 13.38 1.39 -25.17
N MET A 306 14.53 2.00 -24.85
CA MET A 306 14.73 2.77 -23.63
C MET A 306 15.94 3.71 -23.71
N THR A 307 15.87 4.83 -23.00
CA THR A 307 16.99 5.77 -22.80
C THR A 307 17.76 5.40 -21.54
N GLN A 308 19.09 5.38 -21.62
CA GLN A 308 19.95 4.93 -20.52
C GLN A 308 21.07 5.93 -20.24
N SER A 309 21.39 6.17 -18.96
CA SER A 309 22.53 7.00 -18.56
C SER A 309 23.03 6.64 -17.16
N ASN A 310 24.35 6.69 -16.94
CA ASN A 310 24.96 6.53 -15.62
C ASN A 310 24.57 5.24 -14.85
N ASN A 311 24.19 4.16 -15.53
CA ASN A 311 23.94 2.87 -14.89
C ASN A 311 25.26 2.12 -14.69
N VAL A 312 25.38 1.41 -13.58
CA VAL A 312 26.56 0.61 -13.22
C VAL A 312 26.18 -0.86 -13.20
N GLY A 313 26.95 -1.68 -13.92
CA GLY A 313 26.89 -3.13 -13.83
C GLY A 313 28.13 -3.72 -13.17
N SER A 314 28.07 -4.99 -12.80
CA SER A 314 29.16 -5.72 -12.14
C SER A 314 29.65 -5.06 -10.84
N ALA A 315 28.73 -4.43 -10.12
CA ALA A 315 29.04 -3.73 -8.88
C ALA A 315 29.24 -4.71 -7.70
N ASN A 316 30.23 -4.44 -6.85
CA ASN A 316 30.41 -5.14 -5.59
C ASN A 316 29.43 -4.59 -4.52
N MET A 317 28.39 -5.35 -4.24
CA MET A 317 27.35 -5.05 -3.24
C MET A 317 26.98 -6.33 -2.49
N ASN A 318 26.63 -6.21 -1.22
CA ASN A 318 26.17 -7.32 -0.38
C ASN A 318 24.72 -7.10 0.03
N PHE A 319 23.87 -8.11 -0.17
CA PHE A 319 22.44 -8.08 0.13
C PHE A 319 22.11 -9.11 1.22
N ASN A 320 21.19 -8.76 2.12
CA ASN A 320 20.69 -9.66 3.15
C ASN A 320 19.16 -9.64 3.15
N ASN A 321 18.53 -10.78 2.85
CA ASN A 321 17.07 -10.94 2.80
C ASN A 321 16.42 -11.25 4.16
N THR A 322 17.22 -11.40 5.22
CA THR A 322 16.73 -11.59 6.59
C THR A 322 16.62 -10.26 7.31
N THR A 323 17.65 -9.42 7.20
CA THR A 323 17.66 -8.06 7.77
C THR A 323 17.17 -7.00 6.78
N TYR A 324 16.95 -7.37 5.52
CA TYR A 324 16.56 -6.47 4.43
C TYR A 324 17.54 -5.32 4.26
N THR A 325 18.84 -5.63 4.14
CA THR A 325 19.90 -4.62 4.03
C THR A 325 20.68 -4.76 2.73
N VAL A 326 21.28 -3.65 2.28
CA VAL A 326 22.22 -3.59 1.16
C VAL A 326 23.41 -2.72 1.57
N THR A 327 24.63 -3.13 1.22
CA THR A 327 25.89 -2.42 1.53
C THR A 327 26.88 -2.54 0.37
N GLY A 328 27.87 -1.63 0.30
CA GLY A 328 28.92 -1.64 -0.72
C GLY A 328 28.77 -0.47 -1.70
N MET A 329 28.97 -0.71 -3.00
CA MET A 329 28.97 0.37 -4.01
C MET A 329 27.58 0.97 -4.30
N ASN A 330 26.55 0.64 -3.51
CA ASN A 330 25.27 1.33 -3.55
C ASN A 330 25.32 2.68 -2.81
N GLU A 331 26.23 2.83 -1.85
CA GLU A 331 26.38 4.05 -1.05
C GLU A 331 26.82 5.24 -1.93
N ASN A 332 26.11 6.37 -1.82
CA ASN A 332 26.32 7.60 -2.59
C ASN A 332 26.38 7.39 -4.12
N ALA A 333 25.74 6.34 -4.64
CA ALA A 333 25.82 5.95 -6.05
C ALA A 333 24.65 6.47 -6.91
N GLY A 334 23.57 6.98 -6.30
CA GLY A 334 22.40 7.49 -6.98
C GLY A 334 22.60 8.85 -7.65
N ASN A 335 21.51 9.44 -8.14
CA ASN A 335 21.51 10.73 -8.83
C ASN A 335 22.03 11.85 -7.89
N PRO A 336 23.05 12.63 -8.31
CA PRO A 336 23.66 13.69 -7.49
C PRO A 336 22.82 14.98 -7.40
N GLU A 337 21.71 15.11 -8.12
CA GLU A 337 20.86 16.29 -8.03
C GLU A 337 20.27 16.45 -6.63
N LEU A 338 20.21 17.71 -6.16
CA LEU A 338 19.79 18.07 -4.80
C LEU A 338 18.42 17.50 -4.40
N LYS A 339 17.47 17.37 -5.34
CA LYS A 339 16.13 16.81 -5.07
C LYS A 339 16.13 15.32 -4.72
N TYR A 340 17.26 14.63 -4.87
CA TYR A 340 17.40 13.22 -4.55
C TYR A 340 18.27 12.98 -3.32
N THR A 341 18.89 13.99 -2.71
CA THR A 341 19.77 13.77 -1.55
C THR A 341 19.09 12.98 -0.45
N ASP A 342 19.90 12.23 0.28
CA ASP A 342 19.45 11.49 1.46
C ASP A 342 19.01 12.45 2.58
N LEU A 343 18.42 11.89 3.64
CA LEU A 343 17.92 12.66 4.78
C LEU A 343 19.04 13.37 5.56
N ASP A 344 20.25 12.83 5.51
CA ASP A 344 21.46 13.42 6.08
C ASP A 344 22.19 14.37 5.09
N LEU A 345 21.55 14.67 3.96
CA LEU A 345 22.02 15.58 2.90
C LEU A 345 23.25 15.06 2.15
N THR A 346 23.60 13.78 2.27
CA THR A 346 24.58 13.17 1.38
C THR A 346 23.99 12.91 0.00
N ARG A 347 24.85 12.55 -0.96
CA ARG A 347 24.41 12.16 -2.29
C ARG A 347 23.60 10.88 -2.15
N ASN A 348 22.44 10.84 -2.81
CA ASN A 348 21.51 9.71 -2.76
C ASN A 348 22.19 8.34 -2.82
N ASP A 349 21.86 7.46 -1.89
CA ASP A 349 22.19 6.04 -1.97
C ASP A 349 21.34 5.34 -3.05
N ALA A 350 21.95 4.44 -3.83
CA ALA A 350 21.16 3.49 -4.61
C ALA A 350 20.52 2.45 -3.69
N GLY A 351 19.25 2.11 -3.94
CA GLY A 351 18.50 1.16 -3.13
C GLY A 351 17.61 1.82 -2.07
N HIS A 352 16.98 0.96 -1.25
CA HIS A 352 15.89 1.34 -0.37
C HIS A 352 16.23 2.32 0.76
N TYR A 353 17.51 2.54 1.06
CA TYR A 353 17.94 3.56 2.01
C TYR A 353 18.07 4.97 1.41
N GLY A 354 17.99 5.12 0.08
CA GLY A 354 18.23 6.40 -0.58
C GLY A 354 17.08 7.40 -0.52
N GLY A 355 17.41 8.68 -0.48
CA GLY A 355 16.52 9.81 -0.71
C GLY A 355 15.53 10.11 0.43
N SER A 356 14.65 11.08 0.20
CA SER A 356 13.76 11.62 1.23
C SER A 356 12.70 10.63 1.75
N ASN A 357 12.41 9.57 0.99
CA ASN A 357 11.52 8.48 1.40
C ASN A 357 12.31 7.27 1.91
N SER A 358 13.53 7.47 2.41
CA SER A 358 14.39 6.41 2.94
C SER A 358 13.61 5.42 3.81
N TRP A 359 13.90 4.13 3.64
CA TRP A 359 13.24 3.04 4.35
C TRP A 359 13.28 3.18 5.87
N VAL A 360 14.29 3.88 6.42
CA VAL A 360 14.41 4.21 7.85
C VAL A 360 13.25 5.07 8.38
N ASN A 361 12.52 5.79 7.52
CA ASN A 361 11.32 6.53 7.92
C ASN A 361 10.15 5.61 8.23
N TYR A 362 10.14 4.41 7.65
CA TYR A 362 9.04 3.46 7.71
C TYR A 362 9.35 2.27 8.64
N TRP A 363 10.63 1.97 8.87
CA TRP A 363 11.08 0.79 9.61
C TRP A 363 11.99 1.09 10.82
N PRO A 364 11.93 0.25 11.88
CA PRO A 364 11.04 -0.89 12.01
C PRO A 364 9.60 -0.43 12.16
N ALA A 365 8.68 -1.13 11.50
CA ALA A 365 7.28 -0.75 11.52
C ALA A 365 6.68 -0.81 12.93
N ASN A 366 7.39 -1.25 13.99
CA ASN A 366 6.97 -1.26 15.40
C ASN A 366 8.08 -0.78 16.35
N VAL A 367 8.39 0.52 16.38
CA VAL A 367 9.38 1.08 17.33
C VAL A 367 8.76 1.27 18.72
N GLY A 368 8.67 0.18 19.49
CA GLY A 368 8.41 0.24 20.93
C GLY A 368 7.09 0.90 21.32
N ASN A 369 5.99 0.58 20.63
CA ASN A 369 4.64 1.04 20.98
C ASN A 369 4.52 2.57 21.05
N LYS A 370 5.08 3.28 20.07
CA LYS A 370 4.96 4.74 19.94
C LYS A 370 4.12 5.11 18.72
N PRO A 371 3.47 6.28 18.71
CA PRO A 371 2.88 6.85 17.49
C PRO A 371 3.93 6.93 16.38
N GLN A 372 3.55 6.56 15.16
CA GLN A 372 4.42 6.59 14.00
C GLN A 372 3.79 7.40 12.88
N ILE A 373 4.59 8.27 12.26
CA ILE A 373 4.25 8.89 10.98
C ILE A 373 4.35 7.79 9.94
N ASN A 374 3.26 7.52 9.23
CA ASN A 374 3.19 6.41 8.27
C ASN A 374 3.26 6.88 6.81
N TYR A 375 3.11 8.19 6.60
CA TYR A 375 3.31 8.84 5.31
C TYR A 375 3.58 10.34 5.52
N LEU A 376 4.52 10.88 4.77
CA LEU A 376 4.87 12.30 4.77
C LEU A 376 5.03 12.75 3.31
N SER A 377 4.22 13.72 2.90
CA SER A 377 4.31 14.35 1.60
C SER A 377 4.91 15.74 1.77
N THR A 378 6.15 15.89 1.31
CA THR A 378 6.89 17.14 1.31
C THR A 378 7.43 17.44 -0.09
N PRO A 379 7.52 18.71 -0.50
CA PRO A 379 8.24 19.08 -1.71
C PRO A 379 9.73 18.75 -1.54
N ARG A 380 10.33 18.11 -2.55
CA ARG A 380 11.75 17.71 -2.50
C ARG A 380 12.73 18.88 -2.68
N THR A 381 12.26 19.99 -3.24
CA THR A 381 12.99 21.25 -3.38
C THR A 381 12.02 22.42 -3.28
N ILE A 382 12.47 23.53 -2.72
CA ILE A 382 11.71 24.80 -2.68
C ILE A 382 12.52 25.83 -3.45
N SER A 383 12.08 26.17 -4.66
CA SER A 383 12.72 27.20 -5.49
C SER A 383 11.99 28.55 -5.45
N SER A 384 10.70 28.57 -5.11
CA SER A 384 9.87 29.74 -4.78
C SER A 384 8.43 29.29 -4.47
N GLY A 385 7.62 30.14 -3.81
CA GLY A 385 6.19 29.90 -3.60
C GLY A 385 5.81 29.25 -2.25
N THR A 386 4.56 28.79 -2.15
CA THR A 386 3.97 28.20 -0.93
C THR A 386 4.43 26.76 -0.74
N LEU A 387 5.00 26.49 0.44
CA LEU A 387 5.36 25.15 0.90
C LEU A 387 4.11 24.43 1.44
N ASN A 388 3.69 23.36 0.76
CA ASN A 388 2.63 22.48 1.23
C ASN A 388 3.24 21.19 1.78
N ILE A 389 3.10 20.96 3.09
CA ILE A 389 3.49 19.71 3.74
C ILE A 389 2.22 19.06 4.28
N SER A 390 2.05 17.78 3.99
CA SER A 390 1.00 16.97 4.60
C SER A 390 1.58 15.65 5.10
N GLY A 391 0.95 15.05 6.09
CA GLY A 391 1.37 13.76 6.59
C GLY A 391 0.19 13.05 7.24
N SER A 392 0.34 11.74 7.38
CA SER A 392 -0.55 10.93 8.19
C SER A 392 0.29 10.13 9.19
N GLY A 393 -0.37 9.70 10.25
CA GLY A 393 0.21 8.84 11.26
C GLY A 393 -0.87 7.99 11.91
N PHE A 394 -0.43 6.96 12.60
CA PHE A 394 -1.31 6.18 13.47
C PHE A 394 -0.61 5.86 14.78
N SER A 395 -1.40 5.72 15.84
CA SER A 395 -0.93 5.04 17.04
C SER A 395 -1.24 3.56 16.90
N LYS A 396 -0.28 2.73 17.28
CA LYS A 396 -0.50 1.31 17.50
C LYS A 396 -1.33 1.08 18.76
#